data_AF-A0A2I8EZ65-F1
#
_entry.id   AF-A0A2I8EZ65-F1
#
_cell.length_a   1.000
_cell.length_b   1.000
_cell.length_c   1.000
_cell.angle_alpha   90.00
_cell.angle_beta   90.00
_cell.angle_gamma   90.00
#
_symmetry.space_group_name_H-M   'P 1'
#
loop_
_entity.id
_entity.type
_entity.pdbx_description
1 polymer ?
#
loop_
_entity_poly.entity_id
_entity_poly.type
_entity_poly.pdbx_seq_one_letter_code
_entity_poly.pdbx_strand_id
1 'polypeptide(L)'
;MQLDDELRFVQAMASAMSSSVSSVSRLGARNIVLIKFVDAVLPLLTSDQCVRIAPEFQRSIEDVMALMDDRRLPAEYHKVLLEETNACLKTLKELRQ
;
A
#
# COMPACT_ATOMS: atom_id res chain seq x y z
N MET A 1 -16.45 13.75 -39.31
CA MET A 1 -17.36 13.62 -38.14
C MET A 1 -17.13 12.31 -37.41
N GLN A 2 -17.46 11.13 -37.96
CA GLN A 2 -17.29 9.85 -37.25
C GLN A 2 -15.81 9.48 -36.96
N LEU A 3 -14.89 9.76 -37.89
CA LEU A 3 -13.44 9.57 -37.73
C LEU A 3 -12.80 10.54 -36.72
N ASP A 4 -13.35 11.75 -36.55
CA ASP A 4 -12.82 12.75 -35.62
C ASP A 4 -13.17 12.38 -34.17
N ASP A 5 -14.35 11.80 -33.95
CA ASP A 5 -14.79 11.32 -32.64
C ASP A 5 -14.01 10.06 -32.22
N GLU A 6 -13.72 9.14 -33.15
CA GLU A 6 -12.85 7.98 -32.88
C GLU A 6 -11.42 8.40 -32.51
N LEU A 7 -10.85 9.38 -33.22
CA LEU A 7 -9.51 9.90 -32.92
C LEU A 7 -9.45 10.58 -31.54
N ARG A 8 -10.49 11.36 -31.20
CA ARG A 8 -10.62 11.99 -29.87
C ARG A 8 -10.76 10.95 -28.76
N PHE A 9 -11.53 9.89 -28.99
CA PHE A 9 -11.67 8.80 -28.03
C PHE A 9 -10.33 8.10 -27.76
N VAL A 10 -9.57 7.77 -28.81
CA VAL A 10 -8.24 7.15 -28.67
C VAL A 10 -7.27 8.06 -27.92
N GLN A 11 -7.27 9.36 -28.20
CA GLN A 11 -6.43 10.35 -27.48
C GLN A 11 -6.81 10.48 -26.00
N ALA A 12 -8.10 10.49 -25.68
CA ALA A 12 -8.58 10.51 -24.31
C ALA A 12 -8.17 9.24 -23.55
N MET A 13 -8.28 8.08 -24.21
CA MET A 13 -7.87 6.80 -23.63
C MET A 13 -6.36 6.74 -23.39
N ALA A 14 -5.54 7.18 -24.36
CA ALA A 14 -4.09 7.27 -24.22
C ALA A 14 -3.67 8.22 -23.08
N SER A 15 -4.38 9.33 -22.93
CA SER A 15 -4.14 10.29 -21.84
C SER A 15 -4.51 9.70 -20.47
N ALA A 16 -5.66 9.04 -20.36
CA ALA A 16 -6.09 8.36 -19.14
C ALA A 16 -5.13 7.23 -18.75
N MET A 17 -4.66 6.45 -19.73
CA MET A 17 -3.64 5.42 -19.52
C MET A 17 -2.32 6.03 -19.06
N SER A 18 -1.84 7.10 -19.70
CA SER A 18 -0.59 7.76 -19.32
C SER A 18 -0.64 8.33 -17.90
N SER A 19 -1.77 8.94 -17.53
CA SER A 19 -2.01 9.41 -16.15
C SER A 19 -2.02 8.24 -15.15
N SER A 20 -2.70 7.14 -15.50
CA SER A 20 -2.75 5.94 -14.66
C SER A 20 -1.36 5.32 -14.46
N VAL A 21 -0.57 5.22 -15.53
CA VAL A 21 0.82 4.74 -15.48
C VAL A 21 1.65 5.64 -14.58
N SER A 22 1.55 6.97 -14.70
CA SER A 22 2.30 7.90 -13.84
C SER A 22 1.95 7.71 -12.35
N SER A 23 0.66 7.56 -12.04
CA SER A 23 0.19 7.30 -10.68
C SER A 23 0.71 5.97 -10.13
N VAL A 24 0.62 4.89 -10.92
CA VAL A 24 1.13 3.56 -10.53
C VAL A 24 2.65 3.59 -10.36
N SER A 25 3.39 4.24 -11.26
CA SER A 25 4.85 4.41 -11.14
C SER A 25 5.23 5.16 -9.87
N ARG A 26 4.50 6.23 -9.52
CA ARG A 26 4.73 6.99 -8.28
C ARG A 26 4.43 6.15 -7.04
N LEU A 27 3.35 5.36 -7.05
CA LEU A 27 3.03 4.44 -5.96
C LEU A 27 4.10 3.36 -5.80
N GLY A 28 4.57 2.78 -6.92
CA GLY A 28 5.66 1.81 -6.92
C GLY A 28 6.97 2.39 -6.36
N ALA A 29 7.36 3.59 -6.82
CA ALA A 29 8.54 4.28 -6.32
C ALA A 29 8.44 4.59 -4.81
N ARG A 30 7.27 5.06 -4.36
CA ARG A 30 7.01 5.31 -2.93
C ARG A 30 7.10 4.03 -2.10
N ASN A 31 6.56 2.92 -2.61
CA ASN A 31 6.63 1.63 -1.93
C ASN A 31 8.09 1.18 -1.75
N ILE A 32 8.91 1.27 -2.80
CA ILE A 32 10.35 0.94 -2.73
C ILE A 32 11.05 1.79 -1.66
N VAL A 33 10.79 3.09 -1.60
CA VAL A 33 11.37 3.98 -0.58
C VAL A 33 10.93 3.58 0.83
N LEU A 34 9.65 3.27 1.03
CA LEU A 34 9.13 2.84 2.34
C LEU A 34 9.71 1.50 2.77
N ILE A 35 9.82 0.52 1.86
CA ILE A 35 10.47 -0.76 2.13
C ILE A 35 11.92 -0.53 2.57
N LYS A 36 12.69 0.27 1.81
CA LYS A 36 14.09 0.55 2.14
C LYS A 36 14.25 1.33 3.44
N PHE A 37 13.30 2.21 3.76
CA PHE A 37 13.27 2.90 5.04
C PHE A 37 13.03 1.93 6.20
N VAL A 38 12.05 1.03 6.06
CA VAL A 38 11.78 -0.01 7.07
C VAL A 38 13.00 -0.93 7.21
N ASP A 39 13.58 -1.43 6.12
CA ASP A 39 14.80 -2.26 6.13
C ASP A 39 15.95 -1.61 6.93
N ALA A 40 16.07 -0.28 6.85
CA ALA A 40 17.13 0.47 7.54
C ALA A 40 16.81 0.75 9.01
N VAL A 41 15.55 0.98 9.36
CA VAL A 41 15.12 1.37 10.72
C VAL A 41 14.85 0.17 11.60
N LEU A 42 14.21 -0.88 11.06
CA LEU A 42 13.71 -2.01 11.84
C LEU A 42 14.82 -2.73 12.64
N PRO A 43 16.03 -2.97 12.09
CA PRO A 43 17.13 -3.58 12.85
C PRO A 43 17.69 -2.71 13.99
N LEU A 44 17.39 -1.41 13.99
CA LEU A 44 17.85 -0.46 15.02
C LEU A 44 16.86 -0.34 16.18
N LEU A 45 15.67 -0.94 16.08
CA LEU A 45 14.66 -0.92 17.13
C LEU A 45 15.07 -1.82 18.29
N THR A 46 14.84 -1.34 19.52
CA THR A 46 14.99 -2.16 20.71
C THR A 46 13.79 -3.08 20.90
N SER A 47 13.96 -4.16 21.67
CA SER A 47 12.87 -5.08 22.00
C SER A 47 11.66 -4.36 22.65
N ASP A 48 11.91 -3.38 23.52
CA ASP A 48 10.84 -2.56 24.13
C ASP A 48 10.07 -1.72 23.08
N GLN A 49 10.79 -1.11 22.14
CA GLN A 49 10.18 -0.37 21.05
C GLN A 49 9.33 -1.30 20.16
N CYS A 50 9.81 -2.50 19.84
CA CYS A 50 9.06 -3.49 19.08
C CYS A 50 7.76 -3.90 19.79
N VAL A 51 7.79 -4.11 21.11
CA VAL A 51 6.60 -4.42 21.92
C VAL A 51 5.57 -3.30 21.89
N ARG A 52 6.01 -2.05 21.91
CA ARG A 52 5.12 -0.87 21.87
C ARG A 52 4.55 -0.60 20.47
N ILE A 53 5.38 -0.74 19.44
CA ILE A 53 5.00 -0.44 18.05
C ILE A 53 3.99 -1.46 17.51
N ALA A 54 4.14 -2.75 17.82
CA ALA A 54 3.27 -3.80 17.28
C ALA A 54 1.76 -3.53 17.47
N PRO A 55 1.24 -3.24 18.68
CA PRO A 55 -0.18 -2.94 18.86
C PRO A 55 -0.61 -1.62 18.23
N GLU A 56 0.27 -0.60 18.20
CA GLU A 56 -0.02 0.69 17.55
C GLU A 56 -0.15 0.53 16.02
N PHE A 57 0.75 -0.25 15.41
CA PHE A 57 0.72 -0.58 13.99
C PHE A 57 -0.54 -1.37 13.63
N GLN A 58 -0.85 -2.42 14.38
CA GLN A 58 -2.05 -3.23 14.17
C GLN A 58 -3.31 -2.37 14.21
N ARG A 59 -3.46 -1.54 15.26
CA ARG A 59 -4.62 -0.64 15.41
C ARG A 59 -4.73 0.34 14.24
N SER A 60 -3.61 0.89 13.79
CA SER A 60 -3.62 1.83 12.65
C SER A 60 -4.12 1.17 11.37
N ILE A 61 -3.83 -0.11 11.14
CA ILE A 61 -4.36 -0.86 10.00
C ILE A 61 -5.85 -1.16 10.19
N GLU A 62 -6.26 -1.58 11.39
CA GLU A 62 -7.66 -1.82 11.73
C GLU A 62 -8.52 -0.56 11.52
N ASP A 63 -8.03 0.61 11.93
CA ASP A 63 -8.68 1.90 11.70
C ASP A 63 -8.85 2.20 10.20
N VAL A 64 -7.83 1.91 9.40
CA VAL A 64 -7.90 2.08 7.93
C VAL A 64 -8.91 1.11 7.31
N MET A 65 -8.93 -0.15 7.75
CA MET A 65 -9.91 -1.14 7.28
C MET A 65 -11.34 -0.73 7.64
N ALA A 66 -11.57 -0.24 8.86
CA ALA A 66 -12.89 0.24 9.29
C ALA A 66 -13.39 1.41 8.42
N LEU A 67 -12.50 2.32 7.99
CA LEU A 67 -12.85 3.39 7.04
C LEU A 67 -13.17 2.87 5.63
N MET A 68 -12.80 1.64 5.33
CA MET A 68 -12.94 1.00 4.03
C MET A 68 -14.12 0.02 3.97
N ASP A 69 -14.71 -0.35 5.11
CA ASP A 69 -15.88 -1.25 5.18
C ASP A 69 -17.09 -0.73 4.39
N ASP A 70 -17.28 0.59 4.32
CA ASP A 70 -18.33 1.22 3.50
C ASP A 70 -18.02 1.22 1.99
N ARG A 71 -16.80 0.82 1.59
CA ARG A 71 -16.36 0.77 0.19
C ARG A 71 -16.38 -0.66 -0.33
N ARG A 72 -16.93 -0.84 -1.52
CA ARG A 72 -16.86 -2.14 -2.25
C ARG A 72 -15.46 -2.35 -2.82
N LEU A 73 -14.50 -2.65 -1.96
CA LEU A 73 -13.17 -3.07 -2.39
C LEU A 73 -13.16 -4.56 -2.76
N PRO A 74 -12.33 -4.98 -3.71
CA PRO A 74 -12.17 -6.39 -4.03
C PRO A 74 -11.76 -7.20 -2.78
N ALA A 75 -12.29 -8.41 -2.64
CA ALA A 75 -11.90 -9.32 -1.56
C ALA A 75 -10.38 -9.59 -1.56
N GLU A 76 -9.78 -9.67 -2.75
CA GLU A 76 -8.34 -9.85 -2.91
C GLU A 76 -7.53 -8.70 -2.30
N TYR A 77 -8.04 -7.46 -2.36
CA TYR A 77 -7.37 -6.32 -1.75
C TYR A 77 -7.29 -6.46 -0.23
N HIS A 78 -8.40 -6.83 0.41
CA HIS A 78 -8.43 -7.05 1.86
C HIS A 78 -7.50 -8.19 2.28
N LYS A 79 -7.49 -9.28 1.51
CA LYS A 79 -6.62 -10.42 1.75
C LYS A 79 -5.14 -10.00 1.71
N VAL A 80 -4.70 -9.33 0.65
CA VAL A 80 -3.32 -8.85 0.52
C VAL A 80 -2.97 -7.87 1.65
N LEU A 81 -3.86 -6.94 2.00
CA LEU A 81 -3.63 -6.00 3.09
C LEU A 81 -3.38 -6.73 4.42
N LEU A 82 -4.18 -7.75 4.73
CA LEU A 82 -4.01 -8.57 5.93
C LEU A 82 -2.73 -9.40 5.90
N GLU A 83 -2.39 -9.99 4.76
CA GLU A 83 -1.14 -10.77 4.60
C GLU A 83 0.09 -9.91 4.84
N GLU A 84 0.17 -8.73 4.22
CA GLU A 84 1.27 -7.78 4.40
C GLU A 84 1.35 -7.26 5.85
N THR A 85 0.21 -6.96 6.46
CA THR A 85 0.15 -6.52 7.87
C THR A 85 0.69 -7.60 8.81
N ASN A 86 0.27 -8.84 8.61
CA ASN A 86 0.73 -9.98 9.41
C ASN A 86 2.22 -10.26 9.22
N ALA A 87 2.75 -10.06 8.00
CA ALA A 87 4.18 -10.18 7.74
C ALA A 87 4.99 -9.17 8.57
N CYS A 88 4.60 -7.89 8.60
CA CYS A 88 5.26 -6.87 9.43
C CYS A 88 5.17 -7.17 10.93
N LEU A 89 3.99 -7.59 11.43
CA LEU A 89 3.80 -7.96 12.83
C LEU A 89 4.67 -9.16 13.23
N LYS A 90 4.83 -10.13 12.34
CA LYS A 90 5.73 -11.27 12.55
C LYS A 90 7.17 -10.81 12.70
N THR A 91 7.66 -9.92 11.83
CA THR A 91 9.03 -9.40 11.93
C THR A 91 9.28 -8.64 13.23
N LEU A 92 8.33 -7.79 13.67
CA LEU A 92 8.41 -7.11 14.96
C LEU A 92 8.48 -8.10 16.14
N LYS A 93 7.74 -9.22 16.05
CA LYS A 93 7.76 -10.28 17.07
C LYS A 93 9.09 -11.04 17.10
N GLU A 94 9.73 -11.23 15.96
CA GLU A 94 11.04 -11.89 15.84
C GLU A 94 12.16 -11.01 16.41
N LEU A 95 12.13 -9.70 16.15
CA LEU A 95 13.11 -8.73 16.69
C LEU A 95 12.98 -8.47 18.20
N ARG A 96 11.91 -8.97 18.82
CA ARG A 96 11.72 -8.90 20.27
C ARG A 96 12.50 -9.99 21.02
N GLN A 97 12.80 -11.11 20.38
CA GLN A 97 13.43 -12.29 20.98
C GLN A 97 14.92 -12.06 21.23
#